data_AF-A0A1Y4HV85-F1
#
_entry.id   AF-A0A1Y4HV85-F1
#
_cell.length_a   1.000
_cell.length_b   1.000
_cell.length_c   1.000
_cell.angle_alpha   90.00
_cell.angle_beta   90.00
_cell.angle_gamma   90.00
#
_symmetry.space_group_name_H-M   'P 1'
#
loop_
_entity.id
_entity.type
_entity.pdbx_description
1 polymer ?
#
loop_
_entity_poly.entity_id
_entity_poly.type
_entity_poly.pdbx_seq_one_letter_code
_entity_poly.pdbx_strand_id
1 'polypeptide(L)' 'MALITQIRRSSRMISCKKRTVMEINYDSHIFSIWTAAAGAERGMEISPASIQIDRKQAECLRDYLNEFLHSSHQGT' A
#
# COMPACT_ATOMS: atom_id res chain seq x y z
N MET A 1 2.42 6.54 -11.85
CA MET A 1 2.70 5.48 -10.86
C MET A 1 4.04 5.80 -10.21
N ALA A 2 4.15 5.69 -8.89
CA ALA A 2 5.38 6.00 -8.17
C ALA A 2 6.14 4.72 -7.81
N LEU A 3 7.45 4.70 -8.06
CA LEU A 3 8.35 3.65 -7.55
C LEU A 3 8.73 3.98 -6.11
N ILE A 4 8.40 3.09 -5.19
CA ILE A 4 8.82 3.21 -3.80
C ILE A 4 10.25 2.70 -3.68
N THR A 5 11.15 3.60 -3.33
CA THR A 5 12.57 3.29 -3.13
C THR A 5 12.89 2.90 -1.68
N GLN A 6 11.98 3.21 -0.74
CA GLN A 6 12.13 2.86 0.67
C GLN A 6 10.82 2.89 1.44
N ILE A 7 10.64 1.93 2.36
CA ILE A 7 9.57 1.89 3.36
C ILE A 7 10.18 2.10 4.75
N ARG A 8 9.57 2.96 5.58
CA ARG A 8 10.01 3.28 6.94
C ARG A 8 8.81 3.43 7.87
N ARG A 9 9.02 3.22 9.17
CA ARG A 9 8.04 3.61 10.20
C ARG A 9 7.98 5.14 10.32
N SER A 10 6.80 5.63 10.66
CA SER A 10 6.54 7.05 10.90
C SER A 10 5.63 7.20 12.11
N SER A 11 5.93 8.15 13.00
CA SER A 11 5.06 8.55 14.11
C SER A 11 3.97 9.55 13.67
N ARG A 12 4.05 10.06 12.44
CA ARG A 12 3.06 10.98 11.89
C ARG A 12 1.73 10.25 11.69
N MET A 13 0.68 10.78 12.30
CA MET A 13 -0.69 10.33 12.06
C MET A 13 -1.10 10.59 10.61
N ILE A 14 -1.56 9.54 9.93
CA ILE A 14 -2.10 9.62 8.57
C ILE A 14 -3.62 9.57 8.68
N SER A 15 -4.32 10.60 8.21
CA SER A 15 -5.78 10.65 8.22
C SER A 15 -6.37 10.16 6.90
N CYS A 16 -7.40 9.29 6.99
CA CYS A 16 -8.16 8.85 5.83
C CYS A 16 -9.22 9.91 5.47
N LYS A 17 -9.15 10.46 4.26
CA LYS A 17 -10.08 11.51 3.79
C LYS A 17 -11.09 11.02 2.75
N LYS A 18 -10.84 9.88 2.10
CA LYS A 18 -11.65 9.36 0.99
C LYS A 18 -11.66 7.83 1.01
N ARG A 19 -12.77 7.23 0.58
CA ARG A 19 -12.86 5.79 0.36
C ARG A 19 -12.29 5.44 -1.00
N THR A 20 -11.41 4.45 -1.04
CA THR A 20 -10.75 3.99 -2.25
C THR A 20 -10.87 2.48 -2.38
N VAL A 21 -10.86 1.98 -3.62
CA VAL A 21 -10.70 0.56 -3.95
C VAL A 21 -9.25 0.35 -4.35
N MET A 22 -8.72 -0.81 -3.96
CA MET A 22 -7.35 -1.23 -4.26
C MET A 22 -7.36 -2.42 -5.21
N GLU A 23 -6.58 -2.35 -6.27
CA GLU A 23 -6.30 -3.46 -7.17
C GLU A 23 -4.82 -3.84 -7.09
N ILE A 24 -4.53 -5.14 -7.18
CA ILE A 24 -3.20 -5.70 -7.02
C ILE A 24 -2.83 -6.48 -8.28
N ASN A 25 -1.60 -6.29 -8.74
CA ASN A 25 -0.97 -7.13 -9.76
C ASN A 25 0.51 -7.30 -9.44
N TYR A 26 1.09 -8.45 -9.78
CA TYR A 26 2.50 -8.70 -9.53
C TYR A 26 3.09 -9.69 -10.54
N ASP A 27 4.40 -9.57 -10.73
CA ASP A 27 5.23 -10.53 -11.46
C ASP A 27 6.47 -10.91 -10.63
N SER A 28 7.48 -11.52 -11.26
CA SER A 28 8.70 -11.94 -10.59
C SER A 28 9.59 -10.79 -10.08
N HIS A 29 9.40 -9.57 -10.57
CA HIS A 29 10.25 -8.40 -10.31
C HIS A 29 9.52 -7.30 -9.53
N ILE A 30 8.24 -7.05 -9.84
CA ILE A 30 7.49 -5.89 -9.34
C ILE A 30 6.14 -6.33 -8.77
N PHE A 31 5.81 -5.77 -7.61
CA PHE A 31 4.47 -5.78 -7.05
C PHE A 31 3.84 -4.39 -7.23
N SER A 32 2.67 -4.34 -7.87
CA SER A 32 1.96 -3.11 -8.22
C SER A 32 0.64 -3.03 -7.47
N ILE A 33 0.39 -1.86 -6.88
CA ILE A 33 -0.88 -1.52 -6.24
C ILE A 33 -1.48 -0.32 -6.98
N TRP A 34 -2.69 -0.49 -7.48
CA TRP A 34 -3.50 0.61 -7.98
C TRP A 34 -4.57 0.98 -6.97
N THR A 35 -4.85 2.26 -6.89
CA THR A 35 -5.96 2.77 -6.09
C THR A 35 -6.88 3.56 -6.99
N ALA A 36 -8.18 3.50 -6.74
CA ALA A 36 -9.17 4.32 -7.41
C ALA A 36 -10.22 4.78 -6.40
N ALA A 37 -10.98 5.82 -6.71
CA ALA A 37 -12.13 6.18 -5.89
C ALA A 37 -13.10 5.00 -5.83
N ALA A 38 -13.65 4.70 -4.65
CA ALA A 38 -14.62 3.62 -4.52
C ALA A 38 -15.86 3.92 -5.39
N GLY A 39 -16.23 2.99 -6.27
CA GLY A 39 -17.32 3.18 -7.24
C GLY A 39 -16.89 3.77 -8.59
N ALA A 40 -15.61 4.08 -8.80
CA ALA A 40 -15.10 4.34 -10.14
C ALA A 40 -15.00 3.01 -10.91
N GLU A 41 -15.69 2.92 -12.05
CA GLU A 41 -15.64 1.73 -12.91
C GLU A 41 -14.26 1.55 -13.56
N ARG A 42 -13.93 0.29 -13.92
CA ARG A 42 -12.66 -0.08 -14.56
C ARG A 42 -12.40 0.78 -15.78
N GLY A 43 -11.25 1.47 -15.81
CA GLY A 43 -10.78 2.20 -16.99
C GLY A 43 -10.59 3.71 -16.82
N MET A 44 -10.84 4.29 -15.65
CA MET A 44 -10.46 5.69 -15.39
C MET A 44 -9.05 5.83 -14.81
N GLU A 45 -8.44 6.97 -15.16
CA GLU A 45 -7.06 7.42 -14.94
C GLU A 45 -6.29 6.76 -13.78
N ILE A 46 -5.03 6.39 -14.07
CA ILE A 46 -4.10 5.88 -13.06
C ILE A 46 -4.01 6.91 -11.92
N SER A 47 -4.57 6.57 -10.76
CA SER A 47 -4.48 7.41 -9.57
C SER A 47 -3.02 7.76 -9.28
N PRO A 48 -2.72 9.01 -8.91
CA PRO A 48 -1.38 9.40 -8.49
C PRO A 48 -0.91 8.64 -7.23
N ALA A 49 -1.84 8.00 -6.51
CA ALA A 49 -1.53 7.13 -5.37
C ALA A 49 -1.25 5.67 -5.75
N SER A 50 -1.15 5.34 -7.04
CA SER A 50 -0.70 4.00 -7.47
C SER A 50 0.80 3.84 -7.24
N ILE A 51 1.20 2.72 -6.66
CA ILE A 51 2.57 2.47 -6.21
C ILE A 51 3.13 1.15 -6.75
N GLN A 52 4.44 1.12 -6.94
CA GLN A 52 5.21 -0.09 -7.24
C GLN A 52 6.30 -0.29 -6.19
N ILE A 53 6.49 -1.54 -5.78
CA ILE A 53 7.56 -1.97 -4.87
C ILE A 53 8.32 -3.12 -5.51
N ASP A 54 9.64 -3.14 -5.28
CA ASP A 54 10.49 -4.29 -5.60
C ASP A 54 10.39 -5.38 -4.53
N ARG A 55 11.12 -6.49 -4.73
CA ARG A 55 11.13 -7.62 -3.80
C ARG A 55 11.61 -7.27 -2.39
N LYS A 56 12.64 -6.42 -2.27
CA LYS A 56 13.20 -6.01 -0.98
C LYS A 56 12.22 -5.13 -0.21
N GLN A 57 11.55 -4.20 -0.91
CA GLN A 57 10.50 -3.38 -0.31
C GLN A 57 9.27 -4.23 0.05
N ALA A 58 8.91 -5.22 -0.76
CA ALA A 58 7.84 -6.16 -0.43
C ALA A 58 8.12 -6.98 0.84
N GLU A 59 9.36 -7.46 1.02
CA GLU A 59 9.80 -8.11 2.26
C GLU A 59 9.69 -7.18 3.47
N CYS A 60 10.18 -5.94 3.34
CA CYS A 60 10.07 -4.93 4.40
C CYS A 60 8.60 -4.62 4.75
N LEU A 61 7.74 -4.47 3.74
CA LEU A 61 6.31 -4.26 3.94
C LEU A 61 5.65 -5.45 4.65
N ARG A 62 5.98 -6.68 4.24
CA ARG A 62 5.49 -7.91 4.88
C ARG A 62 5.83 -7.91 6.37
N ASP A 63 7.06 -7.58 6.73
CA ASP A 63 7.49 -7.62 8.12
C ASP A 63 6.73 -6.59 8.97
N TYR A 64 6.49 -5.38 8.45
CA TYR A 64 5.65 -4.38 9.12
C TYR A 64 4.17 -4.79 9.21
N LEU A 65 3.63 -5.43 8.17
CA LEU A 65 2.26 -5.96 8.20
C LEU A 65 2.12 -7.07 9.24
N ASN A 66 3.07 -7.99 9.31
CA ASN A 66 3.09 -9.05 10.31
C ASN A 66 3.19 -8.49 11.71
N GLU A 67 4.06 -7.50 11.94
CA GLU A 67 4.13 -6.81 13.22
C GLU A 67 2.78 -6.15 13.56
N PHE A 68 2.14 -5.45 12.63
CA PHE A 68 0.83 -4.86 12.86
C PHE A 68 -0.23 -5.91 13.24
N LEU A 69 -0.31 -7.01 12.49
CA LEU A 69 -1.30 -8.08 12.68
C LEU A 69 -1.07 -8.91 13.95
N HIS A 70 0.19 -9.05 14.38
CA HIS A 70 0.58 -9.88 15.52
C HIS A 70 0.99 -9.07 16.75
N SER A 71 1.08 -7.74 16.63
CA SER A 71 1.18 -6.87 17.80
C SER A 71 -0.11 -7.04 18.60
N SER A 72 0.01 -7.68 19.75
CA SER A 72 -1.08 -7.80 20.71
C SER A 72 -1.68 -6.41 20.87
N HIS A 73 -2.96 -6.23 20.54
CA HIS A 73 -3.71 -5.04 20.92
C HIS A 73 -3.69 -4.96 22.45
N GLN A 74 -2.65 -4.37 23.03
CA GLN A 74 -2.72 -3.79 24.36
C GLN A 74 -3.59 -2.56 24.20
N GLY A 75 -4.90 -2.80 24.18
CA GLY A 75 -5.89 -1.73 24.35
C GLY A 75 -5.60 -1.04 25.66
N THR A 76 -5.21 0.22 25.58
CA THR A 76 -5.44 1.22 26.62
C THR A 76 -6.75 1.92 26.33
#